data_AF-A0A0W0UH37-F1
#
_entry.id   AF-A0A0W0UH37-F1
#
_cell.length_a   1.000
_cell.length_b   1.000
_cell.length_c   1.000
_cell.angle_alpha   90.00
_cell.angle_beta   90.00
_cell.angle_gamma   90.00
#
_symmetry.space_group_name_H-M   'P 1'
#
loop_
_entity.id
_entity.type
_entity.pdbx_description
1 polymer ?
#
loop_
_entity_poly.entity_id
_entity_poly.type
_entity_poly.pdbx_seq_one_letter_code
_entity_poly.pdbx_strand_id
1 'polypeptide(L)'
;MPKVALRSLQDLRQTGDLIYRSSKLNPNDLQDNCIYLDRIETTVKGTGFGTAAMRYIINESFARGYEGNLKTDSSWDSHLFYLALGLIPEERQVPYVQNKYGIPADDSLAIVVDFFEKHEGENGEELKSALQELLEDNDYLLDEIAVILQKEGKIERKQSANIDDLLKNREFLSEISYATSSYLHDQFIPSLLHILEKNIGKKSVETNTSSLNAVMMVLSDEGKKRWKKALDNESEFKTFKQFEQLHPYMDNAQKEKLQSILAKNATFKQQAPQLFFSQLQQEQKEEEPAPTNQAVFNPNQH
;
A
#
# COMPACT_ATOMS: atom_id res chain seq x y z
N MET A 1 36.13 3.19 2.33
CA MET A 1 35.07 2.21 2.00
C MET A 1 35.34 1.71 0.59
N PRO A 2 35.20 0.40 0.30
CA PRO A 2 35.40 -0.13 -1.04
C PRO A 2 34.35 0.44 -2.02
N LYS A 3 34.77 0.76 -3.24
CA LYS A 3 33.89 1.21 -4.34
C LYS A 3 33.05 0.04 -4.84
N VAL A 4 31.75 0.24 -5.02
CA VAL A 4 30.86 -0.77 -5.60
C VAL A 4 30.62 -0.43 -7.07
N ALA A 5 31.21 -1.23 -7.96
CA ALA A 5 31.00 -1.10 -9.39
C ALA A 5 29.52 -1.36 -9.73
N LEU A 6 28.98 -0.55 -10.65
CA LEU A 6 27.69 -0.83 -11.28
C LEU A 6 27.79 -2.13 -12.07
N ARG A 7 26.93 -3.10 -11.78
CA ARG A 7 26.79 -4.32 -12.59
C ARG A 7 26.18 -3.95 -13.94
N SER A 8 26.63 -4.60 -15.00
CA SER A 8 25.99 -4.46 -16.31
C SER A 8 24.62 -5.17 -16.32
N LEU A 9 23.74 -4.79 -17.25
CA LEU A 9 22.47 -5.49 -17.46
C LEU A 9 22.68 -6.97 -17.82
N GLN A 10 23.77 -7.29 -18.53
CA GLN A 10 24.15 -8.66 -18.85
C GLN A 10 24.54 -9.45 -17.58
N ASP A 11 25.27 -8.84 -16.65
CA ASP A 11 25.63 -9.49 -15.38
C ASP A 11 24.40 -9.74 -14.50
N LEU A 12 23.42 -8.84 -14.52
CA LEU A 12 22.16 -9.02 -13.81
C LEU A 12 21.37 -10.19 -14.41
N ARG A 13 21.23 -10.23 -15.75
CA ARG A 13 20.49 -11.30 -16.47
C ARG A 13 21.06 -12.70 -16.28
N GLN A 14 22.33 -12.85 -15.90
CA GLN A 14 22.92 -14.15 -15.56
C GLN A 14 22.50 -14.67 -14.18
N THR A 15 21.97 -13.80 -13.31
CA THR A 15 21.66 -14.11 -11.90
C THR A 15 20.17 -14.05 -11.57
N GLY A 16 19.33 -13.56 -12.48
CA GLY A 16 17.89 -13.44 -12.35
C GLY A 16 17.26 -12.78 -13.58
N ASP A 17 15.93 -12.70 -13.60
CA ASP A 17 15.17 -12.07 -14.67
C ASP A 17 14.75 -10.66 -14.27
N LEU A 18 15.14 -9.68 -15.09
CA LEU A 18 14.77 -8.27 -14.91
C LEU A 18 13.95 -7.80 -16.11
N ILE A 19 12.66 -7.51 -15.88
CA ILE A 19 11.74 -7.02 -16.92
C ILE A 19 11.15 -5.69 -16.46
N TYR A 20 11.48 -4.64 -17.19
CA TYR A 20 10.95 -3.29 -16.99
C TYR A 20 10.67 -2.63 -18.33
N ARG A 21 9.76 -1.66 -18.33
CA ARG A 21 9.42 -0.87 -19.52
C ARG A 21 9.65 0.60 -19.21
N SER A 22 10.27 1.32 -20.15
CA SER A 22 10.30 2.78 -20.08
C SER A 22 9.12 3.33 -20.86
N SER A 23 8.15 3.93 -20.18
CA SER A 23 7.06 4.69 -20.81
C SER A 23 7.48 6.15 -20.94
N LYS A 24 7.42 6.70 -22.16
CA LYS A 24 7.28 8.15 -22.35
C LYS A 24 5.79 8.44 -22.40
N LEU A 25 5.20 8.88 -21.30
CA LEU A 25 3.87 9.50 -21.38
C LEU A 25 4.10 10.92 -21.87
N ASN A 26 3.88 11.12 -23.17
CA ASN A 26 3.92 12.41 -23.88
C ASN A 26 5.27 13.17 -23.87
N PRO A 27 5.98 13.33 -25.00
CA PRO A 27 7.28 14.02 -25.07
C PRO A 27 7.26 15.51 -24.70
N ASN A 28 6.07 16.11 -24.47
CA ASN A 28 5.93 17.50 -24.06
C ASN A 28 5.76 17.69 -22.53
N ASP A 29 5.53 16.62 -21.76
CA ASP A 29 5.43 16.68 -20.29
C ASP A 29 6.63 15.98 -19.66
N LEU A 30 7.69 16.77 -19.39
CA LEU A 30 8.86 16.26 -18.65
C LEU A 30 8.49 15.78 -17.24
N GLN A 31 7.38 16.27 -16.67
CA GLN A 31 6.87 15.87 -15.35
C GLN A 31 6.33 14.43 -15.30
N ASP A 32 5.92 13.85 -16.42
CA ASP A 32 5.34 12.50 -16.49
C ASP A 32 6.32 11.42 -16.95
N ASN A 33 7.59 11.78 -17.21
CA ASN A 33 8.59 10.81 -17.57
C ASN A 33 8.98 9.96 -16.35
N CYS A 34 8.72 8.66 -16.46
CA CYS A 34 9.07 7.68 -15.44
C CYS A 34 9.55 6.37 -16.06
N ILE A 35 10.25 5.56 -15.27
CA ILE A 35 10.42 4.14 -15.57
C ILE A 35 9.29 3.38 -14.88
N TYR A 36 8.64 2.47 -15.61
CA TYR A 36 7.68 1.54 -15.06
C TYR A 36 8.34 0.18 -14.84
N LEU A 37 8.47 -0.23 -13.59
CA LEU A 37 8.95 -1.55 -13.24
C LEU A 37 7.77 -2.53 -13.26
N ASP A 38 7.86 -3.50 -14.17
CA ASP A 38 6.84 -4.54 -14.35
C ASP A 38 7.09 -5.67 -13.33
N ARG A 39 8.33 -6.22 -13.30
CA ARG A 39 8.72 -7.24 -12.32
C ARG A 39 10.23 -7.36 -12.12
N ILE A 40 10.63 -7.72 -10.91
CA ILE A 40 11.99 -8.16 -10.56
C ILE A 40 11.87 -9.60 -10.03
N GLU A 41 12.49 -10.55 -10.73
CA GLU A 41 12.46 -11.95 -10.36
C GLU A 41 13.88 -12.50 -10.23
N THR A 42 14.14 -13.31 -9.22
CA THR A 42 15.41 -14.01 -9.06
C THR A 42 15.16 -15.44 -8.67
N THR A 43 15.85 -16.37 -9.33
CA THR A 43 15.86 -17.79 -8.97
C THR A 43 16.84 -18.07 -7.83
N VAL A 44 17.74 -17.12 -7.52
CA VAL A 44 18.77 -17.27 -6.49
C VAL A 44 18.53 -16.30 -5.33
N LYS A 45 18.33 -16.87 -4.14
CA LYS A 45 18.05 -16.16 -2.90
C LYS A 45 19.32 -15.56 -2.27
N GLY A 46 19.20 -14.38 -1.65
CA GLY A 46 20.27 -13.79 -0.83
C GLY A 46 21.47 -13.20 -1.60
N THR A 47 21.36 -13.04 -2.92
CA THR A 47 22.45 -12.56 -3.79
C THR A 47 22.57 -11.03 -3.85
N GLY A 48 21.65 -10.30 -3.21
CA GLY A 48 21.52 -8.85 -3.36
C GLY A 48 20.99 -8.41 -4.74
N PHE A 49 20.48 -9.34 -5.56
CA PHE A 49 20.00 -9.08 -6.91
C PHE A 49 18.98 -7.93 -6.97
N GLY A 50 17.94 -7.95 -6.14
CA GLY A 50 16.90 -6.92 -6.15
C GLY A 50 17.46 -5.50 -5.93
N THR A 51 18.37 -5.33 -4.96
CA THR A 51 19.03 -4.03 -4.72
C THR A 51 19.92 -3.62 -5.90
N ALA A 52 20.63 -4.57 -6.52
CA ALA A 52 21.46 -4.30 -7.68
C ALA A 52 20.64 -3.92 -8.93
N ALA A 53 19.53 -4.62 -9.17
CA ALA A 53 18.57 -4.30 -10.23
C ALA A 53 17.97 -2.90 -10.02
N MET A 54 17.56 -2.58 -8.79
CA MET A 54 17.03 -1.26 -8.45
C MET A 54 18.08 -0.16 -8.62
N ARG A 55 19.35 -0.40 -8.25
CA ARG A 55 20.45 0.53 -8.52
C ARG A 55 20.59 0.81 -10.02
N TYR A 56 20.56 -0.24 -10.84
CA TYR A 56 20.65 -0.11 -12.29
C TYR A 56 19.48 0.73 -12.86
N ILE A 57 18.24 0.39 -12.50
CA ILE A 57 17.03 1.08 -12.97
C ILE A 57 17.04 2.55 -12.56
N ILE A 58 17.37 2.86 -11.30
CA ILE A 58 17.36 4.24 -10.80
C ILE A 58 18.49 5.05 -11.45
N ASN A 59 19.67 4.45 -11.64
CA ASN A 59 20.76 5.09 -12.37
C ASN A 59 20.35 5.42 -13.82
N GLU A 60 19.65 4.50 -14.49
CA GLU A 60 19.10 4.73 -15.83
C GLU A 60 18.05 5.84 -15.82
N SER A 61 17.17 5.89 -14.82
CA SER A 61 16.17 6.96 -14.66
C SER A 61 16.86 8.33 -14.55
N PHE A 62 17.89 8.47 -13.72
CA PHE A 62 18.67 9.71 -13.63
C PHE A 62 19.41 10.03 -14.92
N ALA A 63 20.03 9.05 -15.58
CA ALA A 63 20.76 9.25 -16.84
C ALA A 63 19.85 9.73 -17.98
N ARG A 64 18.56 9.36 -17.95
CA ARG A 64 17.53 9.81 -18.89
C ARG A 64 16.90 11.16 -18.52
N GLY A 65 17.29 11.76 -17.40
CA GLY A 65 16.72 13.02 -16.92
C GLY A 65 15.35 12.87 -16.25
N TYR A 66 14.95 11.66 -15.85
CA TYR A 66 13.64 11.41 -15.21
C TYR A 66 13.69 11.62 -13.69
N GLU A 67 14.79 12.17 -13.17
CA GLU A 67 14.95 12.51 -11.75
C GLU A 67 14.70 11.36 -10.75
N GLY A 68 14.92 10.11 -11.18
CA GLY A 68 14.65 8.95 -10.33
C GLY A 68 13.16 8.61 -10.22
N ASN A 69 12.31 9.18 -11.08
CA ASN A 69 10.90 8.81 -11.19
C ASN A 69 10.79 7.35 -11.62
N LEU A 70 10.25 6.54 -10.72
CA LEU A 70 10.04 5.12 -10.86
C LEU A 70 8.65 4.81 -10.31
N LYS A 71 7.87 4.05 -11.07
CA LYS A 71 6.58 3.50 -10.65
C LYS A 71 6.62 1.98 -10.74
N THR A 72 5.94 1.29 -9.84
CA THR A 72 5.82 -0.17 -9.85
C THR A 72 4.50 -0.57 -9.20
N ASP A 73 3.81 -1.55 -9.76
CA ASP A 73 2.76 -2.24 -9.02
C ASP A 73 3.43 -3.20 -8.03
N SER A 74 3.34 -2.88 -6.74
CA SER A 74 3.81 -3.78 -5.70
C SER A 74 2.75 -4.85 -5.47
N SER A 75 3.07 -6.09 -5.84
CA SER A 75 2.24 -7.24 -5.50
C SER A 75 2.43 -7.65 -4.03
N TRP A 76 1.54 -8.54 -3.60
CA TRP A 76 1.06 -8.77 -2.23
C TRP A 76 2.16 -9.00 -1.18
N ASP A 77 3.34 -9.52 -1.55
CA ASP A 77 4.46 -9.82 -0.63
C ASP A 77 5.69 -8.91 -0.77
N SER A 78 5.65 -7.91 -1.66
CA SER A 78 6.82 -7.09 -2.01
C SER A 78 6.83 -5.67 -1.40
N HIS A 79 5.76 -5.28 -0.71
CA HIS A 79 5.60 -3.92 -0.14
C HIS A 79 6.78 -3.51 0.74
N LEU A 80 7.17 -4.38 1.67
CA LEU A 80 8.25 -4.07 2.59
C LEU A 80 9.63 -4.02 1.90
N PHE A 81 9.84 -4.79 0.82
CA PHE A 81 11.05 -4.68 0.00
C PHE A 81 11.13 -3.31 -0.65
N TYR A 82 10.05 -2.87 -1.30
CA TYR A 82 10.00 -1.56 -1.94
C TYR A 82 10.08 -0.41 -0.93
N LEU A 83 9.41 -0.53 0.22
CA LEU A 83 9.55 0.40 1.35
C LEU A 83 11.00 0.48 1.85
N ALA A 84 11.70 -0.65 2.00
CA ALA A 84 13.10 -0.67 2.41
C ALA A 84 14.03 0.02 1.39
N LEU A 85 13.63 0.07 0.12
CA LEU A 85 14.32 0.77 -0.96
C LEU A 85 13.88 2.23 -1.16
N GLY A 86 12.98 2.73 -0.30
CA GLY A 86 12.55 4.13 -0.28
C GLY A 86 11.37 4.44 -1.20
N LEU A 87 10.70 3.42 -1.73
CA LEU A 87 9.42 3.59 -2.40
C LEU A 87 8.31 3.71 -1.37
N ILE A 88 7.23 4.41 -1.73
CA ILE A 88 6.00 4.54 -0.95
C ILE A 88 4.82 4.35 -1.91
N PRO A 89 3.63 3.93 -1.44
CA PRO A 89 2.45 3.99 -2.30
C PRO A 89 2.24 5.39 -2.86
N GLU A 90 1.73 5.49 -4.08
CA GLU A 90 1.36 6.76 -4.69
C GLU A 90 0.27 7.42 -3.84
N GLU A 91 0.53 8.64 -3.39
CA GLU A 91 -0.45 9.39 -2.62
C GLU A 91 -1.63 9.74 -3.52
N ARG A 92 -2.83 9.42 -3.05
CA ARG A 92 -4.08 9.70 -3.75
C ARG A 92 -5.16 10.11 -2.76
N GLN A 93 -6.04 10.98 -3.23
CA GLN A 93 -7.25 11.33 -2.52
C GLN A 93 -8.26 10.18 -2.66
N VAL A 94 -8.84 9.74 -1.55
CA VAL A 94 -9.91 8.73 -1.52
C VAL A 94 -11.16 9.30 -0.87
N PRO A 95 -12.36 8.79 -1.20
CA PRO A 95 -13.59 9.26 -0.56
C PRO A 95 -13.52 9.12 0.96
N TYR A 96 -13.74 10.23 1.67
CA TYR A 96 -13.64 10.26 3.13
C TYR A 96 -14.63 9.29 3.78
N VAL A 97 -15.85 9.25 3.26
CA VAL A 97 -16.95 8.46 3.83
C VAL A 97 -16.66 6.96 3.76
N GLN A 98 -16.22 6.48 2.61
CA GLN A 98 -15.78 5.09 2.42
C GLN A 98 -14.64 4.74 3.37
N ASN A 99 -13.68 5.65 3.49
CA ASN A 99 -12.51 5.39 4.31
C ASN A 99 -12.82 5.38 5.82
N LYS A 100 -13.62 6.33 6.28
CA LYS A 100 -13.88 6.54 7.72
C LYS A 100 -14.99 5.65 8.25
N TYR A 101 -16.02 5.40 7.44
CA TYR A 101 -17.23 4.70 7.85
C TYR A 101 -17.39 3.32 7.21
N GLY A 102 -16.67 3.03 6.12
CA GLY A 102 -16.84 1.79 5.36
C GLY A 102 -18.06 1.80 4.44
N ILE A 103 -18.68 2.98 4.26
CA ILE A 103 -19.84 3.21 3.40
C ILE A 103 -19.32 3.74 2.06
N PRO A 104 -19.44 3.02 0.95
CA PRO A 104 -18.86 3.50 -0.30
C PRO A 104 -19.47 4.86 -0.75
N ALA A 105 -18.76 5.54 -1.65
CA ALA A 105 -19.01 6.95 -1.92
C ALA A 105 -20.32 7.21 -2.69
N ASP A 106 -20.75 6.22 -3.47
CA ASP A 106 -21.93 6.29 -4.33
C ASP A 106 -23.18 5.67 -3.64
N ASP A 107 -23.14 5.46 -2.32
CA ASP A 107 -24.19 4.76 -1.56
C ASP A 107 -25.17 5.73 -0.88
N SER A 108 -25.70 5.33 0.29
CA SER A 108 -26.81 5.97 0.99
C SER A 108 -26.64 7.47 1.21
N LEU A 109 -25.41 7.92 1.49
CA LEU A 109 -25.14 9.33 1.68
C LEU A 109 -25.28 10.12 0.38
N ALA A 110 -24.80 9.58 -0.75
CA ALA A 110 -24.95 10.24 -2.05
C ALA A 110 -26.43 10.37 -2.43
N ILE A 111 -27.23 9.32 -2.19
CA ILE A 111 -28.69 9.36 -2.42
C ILE A 111 -29.34 10.49 -1.63
N VAL A 112 -29.00 10.63 -0.34
CA VAL A 112 -29.58 11.66 0.53
C VAL A 112 -29.07 13.07 0.18
N VAL A 113 -27.80 13.21 -0.20
CA VAL A 113 -27.25 14.51 -0.63
C VAL A 113 -27.85 14.94 -1.97
N ASP A 114 -27.92 14.04 -2.97
CA ASP A 114 -28.58 14.30 -4.25
C ASP A 114 -30.05 14.70 -4.05
N PHE A 115 -30.73 14.07 -3.09
CA PHE A 115 -32.09 14.46 -2.71
C PHE A 115 -32.11 15.90 -2.19
N PHE A 116 -31.22 16.25 -1.25
CA PHE A 116 -31.13 17.60 -0.70
C PHE A 116 -30.76 18.68 -1.73
N GLU A 117 -29.99 18.34 -2.76
CA GLU A 117 -29.67 19.26 -3.85
C GLU A 117 -30.86 19.47 -4.79
N LYS A 118 -31.59 18.41 -5.13
CA LYS A 118 -32.79 18.49 -6.00
C LYS A 118 -33.92 19.31 -5.39
N HIS A 119 -34.03 19.29 -4.06
CA HIS A 119 -35.08 19.98 -3.30
C HIS A 119 -34.54 21.26 -2.64
N GLU A 120 -33.47 21.85 -3.21
CA GLU A 120 -32.95 23.13 -2.73
C GLU A 120 -33.98 24.25 -2.93
N GLY A 121 -34.37 24.91 -1.84
CA GLY A 121 -35.34 26.02 -1.84
C GLY A 121 -36.75 25.63 -1.40
N GLU A 122 -37.02 24.34 -1.17
CA GLU A 122 -38.28 23.89 -0.57
C GLU A 122 -38.39 24.31 0.90
N ASN A 123 -39.62 24.50 1.36
CA ASN A 123 -39.86 24.80 2.77
C ASN A 123 -39.75 23.52 3.63
N GLY A 124 -39.63 23.69 4.95
CA GLY A 124 -39.33 22.58 5.86
C GLY A 124 -40.37 21.46 5.88
N GLU A 125 -41.66 21.75 5.65
CA GLU A 125 -42.71 20.73 5.64
C GLU A 125 -42.76 19.97 4.30
N GLU A 126 -42.63 20.69 3.18
CA GLU A 126 -42.54 20.08 1.84
C GLU A 126 -41.35 19.13 1.74
N LEU A 127 -40.17 19.60 2.17
CA LEU A 127 -38.95 18.80 2.18
C LEU A 127 -39.07 17.57 3.07
N LYS A 128 -39.75 17.71 4.22
CA LYS A 128 -39.99 16.61 5.16
C LYS A 128 -40.88 15.53 4.55
N SER A 129 -41.96 15.92 3.86
CA SER A 129 -42.82 14.99 3.14
C SER A 129 -42.09 14.30 1.99
N ALA A 130 -41.36 15.03 1.16
CA ALA A 130 -40.58 14.44 0.07
C ALA A 130 -39.49 13.48 0.57
N LEU A 131 -38.84 13.79 1.69
CA LEU A 131 -37.84 12.91 2.30
C LEU A 131 -38.48 11.65 2.89
N GLN A 132 -39.69 11.76 3.46
CA GLN A 132 -40.46 10.60 3.93
C GLN A 132 -40.74 9.64 2.77
N GLU A 133 -41.14 10.14 1.60
CA GLU A 133 -41.36 9.31 0.40
C GLU A 133 -40.07 8.59 -0.06
N LEU A 134 -38.93 9.29 -0.08
CA LEU A 134 -37.64 8.67 -0.42
C LEU A 134 -37.29 7.51 0.50
N LEU A 135 -37.55 7.67 1.81
CA LEU A 135 -37.19 6.70 2.84
C LEU A 135 -38.13 5.51 2.89
N GLU A 136 -39.38 5.64 2.44
CA GLU A 136 -40.31 4.50 2.30
C GLU A 136 -39.80 3.48 1.28
N ASP A 137 -39.15 3.96 0.21
CA ASP A 137 -38.55 3.12 -0.82
C ASP A 137 -37.12 2.65 -0.47
N ASN A 138 -36.49 3.24 0.56
CA ASN A 138 -35.08 3.02 0.90
C ASN A 138 -34.84 3.06 2.43
N ASP A 139 -35.44 2.13 3.16
CA ASP A 139 -35.38 2.08 4.63
C ASP A 139 -33.95 1.94 5.21
N TYR A 140 -33.04 1.30 4.48
CA TYR A 140 -31.63 1.13 4.85
C TYR A 140 -30.82 2.44 4.92
N LEU A 141 -31.28 3.53 4.29
CA LEU A 141 -30.55 4.82 4.25
C LEU A 141 -30.34 5.38 5.66
N LEU A 142 -31.36 5.28 6.52
CA LEU A 142 -31.29 5.79 7.89
C LEU A 142 -30.27 5.03 8.73
N ASP A 143 -30.14 3.72 8.53
CA ASP A 143 -29.20 2.90 9.27
C ASP A 143 -27.75 3.26 8.93
N GLU A 144 -27.43 3.43 7.65
CA GLU A 144 -26.09 3.83 7.22
C GLU A 144 -25.75 5.28 7.63
N ILE A 145 -26.69 6.21 7.49
CA ILE A 145 -26.50 7.60 7.92
C ILE A 145 -26.37 7.69 9.45
N ALA A 146 -27.09 6.85 10.20
CA ALA A 146 -26.93 6.78 11.65
C ALA A 146 -25.49 6.43 12.05
N VAL A 147 -24.82 5.52 11.32
CA VAL A 147 -23.41 5.18 11.60
C VAL A 147 -22.51 6.42 11.51
N ILE A 148 -22.73 7.26 10.49
CA ILE A 148 -21.99 8.50 10.30
C ILE A 148 -22.29 9.47 11.46
N LEU A 149 -23.55 9.80 11.68
CA LEU A 149 -23.97 10.78 12.68
C LEU A 149 -23.55 10.39 14.11
N GLN A 150 -23.57 9.09 14.44
CA GLN A 150 -23.13 8.59 15.74
C GLN A 150 -21.61 8.71 15.94
N LYS A 151 -20.81 8.37 14.91
CA LYS A 151 -19.35 8.47 15.02
C LYS A 151 -18.89 9.92 15.15
N GLU A 152 -19.65 10.84 14.56
CA GLU A 152 -19.38 12.28 14.57
C GLU A 152 -20.07 13.02 15.73
N GLY A 153 -20.72 12.27 16.64
CA GLY A 153 -21.35 12.82 17.84
C GLY A 153 -22.51 13.77 17.58
N LYS A 154 -23.12 13.69 16.39
CA LYS A 154 -24.30 14.47 16.01
C LYS A 154 -25.58 13.92 16.64
N ILE A 155 -25.60 12.62 16.91
CA ILE A 155 -26.65 11.89 17.64
C ILE A 155 -26.04 10.94 18.68
N GLU A 156 -26.84 10.41 19.61
CA GLU A 156 -26.36 9.51 20.65
C GLU A 156 -25.88 8.16 20.07
N ARG A 157 -24.86 7.55 20.68
CA ARG A 157 -24.38 6.22 20.25
C ARG A 157 -25.52 5.21 20.31
N LYS A 158 -25.69 4.43 19.25
CA LYS A 158 -26.76 3.42 19.06
C LYS A 158 -28.18 3.99 18.86
N GLN A 159 -28.34 5.31 18.74
CA GLN A 159 -29.61 5.91 18.36
C GLN A 159 -29.83 5.75 16.84
N SER A 160 -30.98 5.22 16.42
CA SER A 160 -31.36 5.24 15.00
C SER A 160 -31.56 6.67 14.52
N ALA A 161 -31.13 6.97 13.30
CA ALA A 161 -31.41 8.26 12.68
C ALA A 161 -32.89 8.35 12.30
N ASN A 162 -33.44 9.56 12.31
CA ASN A 162 -34.74 9.87 11.76
C ASN A 162 -34.66 11.06 10.80
N ILE A 163 -35.79 11.40 10.18
CA ILE A 163 -35.90 12.52 9.23
C ILE A 163 -35.43 13.85 9.84
N ASP A 164 -35.80 14.14 11.08
CA ASP A 164 -35.40 15.39 11.73
C ASP A 164 -33.88 15.44 11.96
N ASP A 165 -33.24 14.29 12.22
CA ASP A 165 -31.77 14.19 12.30
C ASP A 165 -31.11 14.47 10.95
N LEU A 166 -31.66 13.95 9.85
CA LEU A 166 -31.17 14.20 8.49
C LEU A 166 -31.28 15.69 8.14
N LEU A 167 -32.45 16.30 8.36
CA LEU A 167 -32.70 17.71 8.09
C LEU A 167 -31.79 18.62 8.92
N LYS A 168 -31.66 18.34 10.22
CA LYS A 168 -30.79 19.10 11.13
C LYS A 168 -29.31 19.03 10.74
N ASN A 169 -28.88 17.94 10.13
CA ASN A 169 -27.49 17.70 9.76
C ASN A 169 -27.22 17.82 8.25
N ARG A 170 -28.15 18.40 7.47
CA ARG A 170 -28.04 18.53 6.01
C ARG A 170 -26.69 19.06 5.54
N GLU A 171 -26.29 20.24 6.03
CA GLU A 171 -25.02 20.89 5.61
C GLU A 171 -23.82 20.00 5.91
N PHE A 172 -23.82 19.38 7.09
CA PHE A 172 -22.76 18.48 7.51
C PHE A 172 -22.68 17.22 6.62
N LEU A 173 -23.83 16.61 6.31
CA LEU A 173 -23.91 15.43 5.45
C LEU A 173 -23.43 15.74 4.01
N SER A 174 -23.81 16.90 3.47
CA SER A 174 -23.29 17.39 2.19
C SER A 174 -21.78 17.62 2.24
N GLU A 175 -21.26 18.29 3.28
CA GLU A 175 -19.83 18.56 3.43
C GLU A 175 -18.99 17.27 3.40
N ILE A 176 -19.37 16.26 4.19
CA ILE A 176 -18.60 15.02 4.27
C ILE A 176 -18.75 14.16 3.01
N SER A 177 -19.84 14.28 2.25
CA SER A 177 -20.05 13.53 1.01
C SER A 177 -19.02 13.90 -0.06
N TYR A 178 -18.65 15.18 -0.13
CA TYR A 178 -17.61 15.68 -1.04
C TYR A 178 -16.20 15.65 -0.44
N ALA A 179 -16.06 15.32 0.85
CA ALA A 179 -14.77 15.30 1.51
C ALA A 179 -13.91 14.14 0.97
N THR A 180 -12.63 14.43 0.75
CA THR A 180 -11.61 13.43 0.45
C THR A 180 -10.61 13.31 1.59
N SER A 181 -9.92 12.18 1.65
CA SER A 181 -8.91 11.91 2.66
C SER A 181 -7.67 11.27 2.05
N SER A 182 -6.57 11.24 2.81
CA SER A 182 -5.28 10.73 2.34
C SER A 182 -5.23 9.21 2.42
N TYR A 183 -5.00 8.55 1.28
CA TYR A 183 -4.85 7.10 1.24
C TYR A 183 -3.68 6.61 2.11
N LEU A 184 -2.52 7.27 2.03
CA LEU A 184 -1.35 6.88 2.82
C LEU A 184 -1.64 6.99 4.31
N HIS A 185 -2.17 8.14 4.74
CA HIS A 185 -2.37 8.46 6.14
C HIS A 185 -3.45 7.58 6.79
N ASP A 186 -4.59 7.43 6.12
CA ASP A 186 -5.78 6.86 6.72
C ASP A 186 -5.94 5.35 6.45
N GLN A 187 -5.35 4.80 5.37
CA GLN A 187 -5.49 3.38 5.02
C GLN A 187 -4.17 2.63 5.10
N PHE A 188 -3.18 3.03 4.31
CA PHE A 188 -1.98 2.22 4.11
C PHE A 188 -1.14 2.14 5.37
N ILE A 189 -0.81 3.28 6.00
CA ILE A 189 0.01 3.32 7.21
C ILE A 189 -0.64 2.56 8.38
N PRO A 190 -1.92 2.80 8.73
CA PRO A 190 -2.58 2.03 9.78
C PRO A 190 -2.55 0.52 9.54
N SER A 191 -2.80 0.09 8.29
CA SER A 191 -2.76 -1.32 7.91
C SER A 191 -1.34 -1.90 8.03
N LEU A 192 -0.33 -1.17 7.56
CA LEU A 192 1.08 -1.54 7.72
C LEU A 192 1.45 -1.69 9.19
N LEU A 193 1.09 -0.73 10.05
CA LEU A 193 1.37 -0.78 11.48
C LEU A 193 0.69 -1.98 12.16
N HIS A 194 -0.55 -2.28 11.77
CA HIS A 194 -1.26 -3.47 12.27
C HIS A 194 -0.53 -4.77 11.89
N ILE A 195 -0.10 -4.88 10.62
CA ILE A 195 0.66 -6.04 10.13
C ILE A 195 1.99 -6.16 10.89
N LEU A 196 2.74 -5.07 11.05
CA LEU A 196 4.03 -5.09 11.75
C LEU A 196 3.87 -5.48 13.23
N GLU A 197 2.83 -4.96 13.89
CA GLU A 197 2.51 -5.27 15.29
C GLU A 197 2.15 -6.75 15.48
N LYS A 198 1.29 -7.31 14.61
CA LYS A 198 0.89 -8.73 14.63
C LYS A 198 2.07 -9.69 14.44
N ASN A 199 3.18 -9.20 13.88
CA ASN A 199 4.37 -10.00 13.58
C ASN A 199 5.53 -9.78 14.57
N ILE A 200 5.33 -9.03 15.66
CA ILE A 200 6.31 -8.91 16.76
C ILE A 200 6.58 -10.30 17.35
N GLY A 201 7.87 -10.65 17.52
CA GLY A 201 8.31 -11.87 18.19
C GLY A 201 8.14 -13.16 17.38
N LYS A 202 7.53 -13.09 16.19
CA LYS A 202 7.49 -14.22 15.26
C LYS A 202 8.84 -14.38 14.57
N LYS A 203 9.31 -15.63 14.42
CA LYS A 203 10.47 -15.92 13.56
C LYS A 203 10.15 -15.40 12.15
N SER A 204 11.14 -14.83 11.50
CA SER A 204 11.17 -14.07 10.23
C SER A 204 10.36 -14.58 9.03
N VAL A 205 9.71 -15.73 9.14
CA VAL A 205 8.93 -16.33 8.08
C VAL A 205 7.55 -15.66 8.12
N GLU A 206 7.29 -14.83 7.10
CA GLU A 206 5.97 -14.31 6.72
C GLU A 206 5.44 -13.11 7.53
N THR A 207 6.09 -11.94 7.41
CA THR A 207 5.28 -10.71 7.47
C THR A 207 4.50 -10.61 6.16
N ASN A 208 3.41 -11.36 6.08
CA ASN A 208 2.52 -11.36 4.92
C ASN A 208 1.86 -9.99 4.79
N THR A 209 2.11 -9.30 3.68
CA THR A 209 1.53 -7.99 3.35
C THR A 209 0.38 -8.06 2.37
N SER A 210 -0.15 -9.26 2.09
CA SER A 210 -1.26 -9.50 1.16
C SER A 210 -2.49 -8.66 1.46
N SER A 211 -2.77 -8.39 2.73
CA SER A 211 -3.89 -7.54 3.13
C SER A 211 -3.73 -6.06 2.75
N LEU A 212 -2.55 -5.63 2.28
CA LEU A 212 -2.35 -4.28 1.71
C LEU A 212 -2.87 -4.19 0.25
N ASN A 213 -3.24 -5.31 -0.37
CA ASN A 213 -3.57 -5.44 -1.79
C ASN A 213 -2.43 -4.97 -2.71
N ALA A 214 -2.61 -5.08 -4.03
CA ALA A 214 -1.65 -4.51 -4.96
C ALA A 214 -1.81 -2.99 -5.02
N VAL A 215 -0.71 -2.24 -4.87
CA VAL A 215 -0.73 -0.78 -4.93
C VAL A 215 0.41 -0.25 -5.78
N MET A 216 0.11 0.82 -6.52
CA MET A 216 1.13 1.58 -7.24
C MET A 216 2.08 2.21 -6.23
N MET A 217 3.37 1.95 -6.37
CA MET A 217 4.42 2.53 -5.55
C MET A 217 5.31 3.44 -6.38
N VAL A 218 5.73 4.55 -5.77
CA VAL A 218 6.58 5.57 -6.35
C VAL A 218 7.82 5.78 -5.50
N LEU A 219 8.95 6.15 -6.11
CA LEU A 219 10.15 6.51 -5.35
C LEU A 219 9.92 7.85 -4.62
N SER A 220 9.93 7.83 -3.29
CA SER A 220 9.75 9.03 -2.47
C SER A 220 10.91 10.02 -2.66
N ASP A 221 10.71 11.29 -2.30
CA ASP A 221 11.77 12.30 -2.37
C ASP A 221 13.00 11.94 -1.52
N GLU A 222 12.77 11.37 -0.34
CA GLU A 222 13.86 10.87 0.52
C GLU A 222 14.55 9.66 -0.11
N GLY A 223 13.79 8.78 -0.77
CA GLY A 223 14.31 7.69 -1.59
C GLY A 223 15.21 8.19 -2.73
N LYS A 224 14.73 9.16 -3.53
CA LYS A 224 15.47 9.81 -4.62
C LYS A 224 16.79 10.39 -4.12
N LYS A 225 16.76 11.17 -3.03
CA LYS A 225 17.96 11.77 -2.40
C LYS A 225 18.95 10.70 -1.97
N ARG A 226 18.48 9.63 -1.31
CA ARG A 226 19.34 8.57 -0.79
C ARG A 226 19.97 7.73 -1.91
N TRP A 227 19.22 7.43 -2.96
CA TRP A 227 19.74 6.76 -4.15
C TRP A 227 20.76 7.59 -4.90
N LYS A 228 20.46 8.87 -5.15
CA LYS A 228 21.40 9.80 -5.77
C LYS A 228 22.72 9.84 -5.00
N LYS A 229 22.66 9.99 -3.67
CA LYS A 229 23.85 9.93 -2.81
C LYS A 229 24.62 8.61 -2.93
N ALA A 230 23.94 7.47 -3.02
CA ALA A 230 24.61 6.17 -3.15
C ALA A 230 25.27 5.97 -4.53
N LEU A 231 24.67 6.54 -5.58
CA LEU A 231 25.22 6.54 -6.93
C LEU A 231 26.44 7.47 -7.02
N ASP A 232 26.30 8.73 -6.58
CA ASP A 232 27.37 9.74 -6.63
C ASP A 232 28.62 9.32 -5.84
N ASN A 233 28.43 8.61 -4.71
CA ASN A 233 29.53 8.14 -3.88
C ASN A 233 30.03 6.74 -4.23
N GLU A 234 29.49 6.09 -5.28
CA GLU A 234 29.80 4.70 -5.64
C GLU A 234 29.69 3.72 -4.45
N SER A 235 28.75 3.99 -3.54
CA SER A 235 28.58 3.25 -2.28
C SER A 235 27.34 2.37 -2.30
N GLU A 236 27.28 1.33 -1.47
CA GLU A 236 26.05 0.55 -1.28
C GLU A 236 24.87 1.44 -0.84
N PHE A 237 23.68 1.12 -1.34
CA PHE A 237 22.46 1.76 -0.89
C PHE A 237 22.13 1.32 0.53
N LYS A 238 21.92 2.28 1.42
CA LYS A 238 21.51 2.02 2.80
C LYS A 238 19.99 2.00 2.89
N THR A 239 19.43 0.83 3.17
CA THR A 239 17.97 0.63 3.27
C THR A 239 17.33 1.45 4.38
N PHE A 240 16.05 1.79 4.19
CA PHE A 240 15.20 2.40 5.21
C PHE A 240 14.82 1.33 6.24
N LYS A 241 15.29 1.50 7.48
CA LYS A 241 15.04 0.55 8.57
C LYS A 241 13.87 0.97 9.45
N GLN A 242 13.53 2.26 9.45
CA GLN A 242 12.50 2.83 10.32
C GLN A 242 11.37 3.47 9.51
N PHE A 243 11.31 3.19 8.20
CA PHE A 243 10.33 3.76 7.29
C PHE A 243 10.29 5.30 7.34
N GLU A 244 11.46 5.93 7.47
CA GLU A 244 11.60 7.38 7.63
C GLU A 244 10.95 8.16 6.48
N GLN A 245 10.87 7.55 5.29
CA GLN A 245 10.19 8.10 4.13
C GLN A 245 8.68 8.24 4.29
N LEU A 246 8.05 7.50 5.23
CA LEU A 246 6.61 7.59 5.52
C LEU A 246 6.29 8.65 6.58
N HIS A 247 7.28 9.15 7.32
CA HIS A 247 7.05 10.10 8.42
C HIS A 247 6.25 11.37 8.05
N PRO A 248 6.37 11.95 6.84
CA PRO A 248 5.55 13.09 6.44
C PRO A 248 4.05 12.81 6.40
N TYR A 249 3.66 11.54 6.24
CA TYR A 249 2.27 11.09 6.12
C TYR A 249 1.72 10.52 7.44
N MET A 250 2.53 10.55 8.50
CA MET A 250 2.17 10.02 9.81
C MET A 250 1.78 11.13 10.78
N ASP A 251 0.68 10.93 11.51
CA ASP A 251 0.41 11.69 12.72
C ASP A 251 1.33 11.26 13.89
N ASN A 252 1.22 11.94 15.03
CA ASN A 252 2.05 11.63 16.20
C ASN A 252 1.72 10.25 16.80
N ALA A 253 0.45 9.85 16.83
CA ALA A 253 0.04 8.56 17.39
C ALA A 253 0.58 7.39 16.55
N GLN A 254 0.57 7.52 15.23
CA GLN A 254 1.13 6.57 14.27
C GLN A 254 2.66 6.48 14.42
N LYS A 255 3.35 7.62 14.59
CA LYS A 255 4.82 7.66 14.85
C LYS A 255 5.18 6.95 16.16
N GLU A 256 4.46 7.25 17.24
CA GLU A 256 4.66 6.60 18.54
C GLU A 256 4.39 5.09 18.47
N LYS A 257 3.32 4.69 17.77
CA LYS A 257 3.01 3.28 17.53
C LYS A 257 4.14 2.58 16.77
N LEU A 258 4.65 3.19 15.69
CA LEU A 258 5.78 2.65 14.93
C LEU A 258 7.01 2.47 15.82
N GLN A 259 7.38 3.49 16.61
CA GLN A 259 8.52 3.42 17.54
C GLN A 259 8.35 2.30 18.57
N SER A 260 7.15 2.13 19.12
CA SER A 260 6.82 1.06 20.05
C SER A 260 6.98 -0.32 19.43
N ILE A 261 6.51 -0.51 18.18
CA ILE A 261 6.69 -1.76 17.42
C ILE A 261 8.16 -2.04 17.19
N LEU A 262 8.93 -1.05 16.71
CA LEU A 262 10.37 -1.18 16.43
C LEU A 262 11.20 -1.47 17.69
N ALA A 263 10.81 -0.93 18.85
CA ALA A 263 11.47 -1.19 20.13
C ALA A 263 11.26 -2.63 20.60
N LYS A 264 10.05 -3.18 20.39
CA LYS A 264 9.68 -4.56 20.78
C LYS A 264 10.26 -5.61 19.84
N ASN A 265 10.53 -5.25 18.58
CA ASN A 265 11.01 -6.19 17.58
C ASN A 265 12.55 -6.17 17.51
N ALA A 266 13.21 -6.95 18.40
CA ALA A 266 14.66 -7.12 18.41
C ALA A 266 15.23 -7.62 17.06
N THR A 267 14.42 -8.37 16.30
CA THR A 267 14.75 -8.97 15.01
C THR A 267 14.78 -7.94 13.86
N PHE A 268 13.95 -6.90 13.92
CA PHE A 268 13.93 -5.84 12.89
C PHE A 268 15.23 -5.02 12.83
N LYS A 269 15.91 -4.85 13.97
CA LYS A 269 17.21 -4.14 14.03
C LYS A 269 18.32 -4.87 13.24
N GLN A 270 18.19 -6.17 13.00
CA GLN A 270 19.21 -7.01 12.37
C GLN A 270 18.87 -7.50 10.95
N GLN A 271 17.59 -7.52 10.52
CA GLN A 271 17.18 -8.33 9.35
C GLN A 271 16.50 -7.59 8.19
N ALA A 272 16.40 -6.26 8.17
CA ALA A 272 15.76 -5.54 7.05
C ALA A 272 16.27 -5.94 5.63
N PRO A 273 17.53 -6.36 5.42
CA PRO A 273 17.97 -6.91 4.14
C PRO A 273 17.79 -8.43 3.97
N GLN A 274 17.59 -9.21 5.04
CA GLN A 274 17.55 -10.68 5.01
C GLN A 274 16.13 -11.29 5.02
N LEU A 275 15.11 -10.50 5.38
CA LEU A 275 13.74 -10.98 5.58
C LEU A 275 12.97 -11.41 4.31
N PHE A 276 13.42 -11.05 3.11
CA PHE A 276 12.63 -11.26 1.87
C PHE A 276 12.92 -12.55 1.11
N PHE A 277 13.81 -13.40 1.61
CA PHE A 277 14.30 -14.56 0.84
C PHE A 277 13.85 -15.92 1.37
N SER A 278 13.09 -16.03 2.47
CA SER A 278 12.68 -17.34 3.00
C SER A 278 11.42 -17.95 2.37
N GLN A 279 10.51 -17.17 1.77
CA GLN A 279 9.12 -17.63 1.51
C GLN A 279 8.92 -18.72 0.43
N LEU A 280 9.74 -18.84 -0.62
CA LEU A 280 9.50 -19.90 -1.64
C LEU A 280 9.91 -21.34 -1.25
N GLN A 281 10.28 -21.62 0.00
CA GLN A 281 10.78 -22.95 0.39
C GLN A 281 9.73 -23.89 1.01
N GLN A 282 8.53 -23.41 1.36
CA GLN A 282 7.52 -24.26 2.00
C GLN A 282 6.46 -24.79 1.03
N GLU A 283 6.10 -24.07 -0.03
CA GLU A 283 5.14 -24.57 -1.02
C GLU A 283 5.71 -25.71 -1.90
N GLN A 284 7.02 -25.80 -2.10
CA GLN A 284 7.64 -26.90 -2.86
C GLN A 284 7.87 -28.19 -2.04
N LYS A 285 7.69 -28.17 -0.72
CA LYS A 285 7.82 -29.38 0.11
C LYS A 285 6.51 -30.17 0.24
N GLU A 286 5.38 -29.61 -0.18
CA GLU A 286 4.09 -30.31 -0.15
C GLU A 286 3.71 -30.96 -1.50
N GLU A 287 4.49 -30.74 -2.56
CA GLU A 287 4.25 -31.35 -3.89
C GLU A 287 5.30 -32.39 -4.34
N GLU A 288 6.20 -32.87 -3.47
CA GLU A 288 7.02 -34.04 -3.82
C GLU A 288 6.18 -35.34 -3.74
N PRO A 289 5.97 -36.08 -4.85
CA PRO A 289 5.33 -37.38 -4.77
C PRO A 289 6.24 -38.38 -4.05
N ALA A 290 5.64 -39.19 -3.18
CA ALA A 290 6.33 -40.22 -2.40
C ALA A 290 7.30 -41.06 -3.26
N PRO A 291 8.51 -41.39 -2.74
CA PRO A 291 9.51 -42.11 -3.51
C PRO A 291 9.00 -43.50 -3.88
N THR A 292 8.98 -43.78 -5.19
CA THR A 292 8.65 -45.09 -5.72
C THR A 292 9.78 -46.06 -5.38
N ASN A 293 9.47 -47.11 -4.61
CA ASN A 293 10.40 -48.20 -4.30
C ASN A 293 10.89 -48.86 -5.60
N GLN A 294 12.15 -48.61 -5.97
CA GLN A 294 12.83 -49.40 -6.99
C GLN A 294 13.27 -50.72 -6.37
N ALA A 295 12.72 -51.82 -6.88
CA ALA A 295 13.14 -53.17 -6.57
C ALA A 295 14.57 -53.40 -7.07
N VAL A 296 15.46 -53.77 -6.14
CA VAL A 296 16.84 -54.20 -6.42
C VAL A 296 16.78 -55.59 -7.08
N PHE A 297 17.14 -55.65 -8.36
CA PHE A 297 17.39 -56.91 -9.06
C PHE A 297 18.78 -57.42 -8.64
N ASN A 298 18.84 -58.61 -8.05
CA ASN A 298 20.07 -59.24 -7.59
C ASN A 298 20.49 -60.35 -8.58
N PRO A 299 21.55 -60.18 -9.40
CA PRO A 299 22.01 -61.22 -10.29
C PRO A 299 23.17 -61.95 -9.62
N ASN A 300 22.87 -63.00 -8.85
CA ASN A 300 23.81 -64.08 -8.52
C ASN A 300 23.10 -65.15 -7.67
N GLN A 301 22.45 -66.12 -8.34
CA GLN A 301 22.31 -67.49 -7.82
C GLN A 301 22.38 -68.46 -9.01
N HIS A 302 23.39 -69.34 -8.95
CA HIS A 302 23.42 -70.63 -9.63
C HIS A 302 22.57 -71.63 -8.84
#